data_AF-A0A7X3F8C0-F1
#
_entry.id   AF-A0A7X3F8C0-F1
#
_cell.length_a   1.000
_cell.length_b   1.000
_cell.length_c   1.000
_cell.angle_alpha   90.00
_cell.angle_beta   90.00
_cell.angle_gamma   90.00
#
_symmetry.space_group_name_H-M   'P 1'
#
loop_
_entity.id
_entity.type
_entity.pdbx_description
1 polymer ?
#
loop_
_entity_poly.entity_id
_entity_poly.type
_entity_poly.pdbx_seq_one_letter_code
_entity_poly.pdbx_strand_id
1 'polypeptide(L)'
;TVLQKTPFSFDVSVWEFFWPLLAGARLAVAQPGEHRDPERLVEVIRQCAVTTLHFVPSMLQAFMGSAEVERCSSLKRVVCSGEALPAELA
;
A
#
# COMPACT_ATOMS: atom_id res chain seq x y z
N THR A 1 -2.37 9.33 5.97
CA THR A 1 -3.03 9.07 4.68
C THR A 1 -3.06 7.57 4.45
N VAL A 2 -4.23 7.00 4.17
CA VAL A 2 -4.36 5.61 3.71
C VAL A 2 -4.40 5.60 2.19
N LEU A 3 -3.70 4.66 1.56
CA LEU A 3 -3.72 4.48 0.10
C LEU A 3 -4.76 3.42 -0.29
N GLN A 4 -5.73 3.82 -1.11
CA GLN A 4 -6.62 2.92 -1.83
C GLN A 4 -5.95 2.53 -3.15
N LYS A 5 -5.52 1.29 -3.23
CA LYS A 5 -4.89 0.73 -4.45
C LYS A 5 -5.44 -0.64 -4.82
N THR A 6 -6.08 -1.31 -3.86
CA THR A 6 -6.56 -2.67 -4.05
C THR A 6 -7.81 -2.63 -4.94
N PRO A 7 -7.92 -3.46 -6.00
CA PRO A 7 -9.11 -3.45 -6.83
C PRO A 7 -10.37 -3.68 -6.01
N PHE A 8 -11.45 -2.95 -6.31
CA PHE A 8 -12.70 -2.97 -5.52
C PHE A 8 -13.39 -4.35 -5.48
N SER A 9 -13.00 -5.26 -6.38
CA SER A 9 -13.45 -6.65 -6.39
C SER A 9 -12.85 -7.52 -5.29
N PHE A 10 -11.85 -7.03 -4.56
CA PHE A 10 -11.25 -7.71 -3.40
C PHE A 10 -11.72 -7.06 -2.10
N ASP A 11 -12.01 -7.88 -1.10
CA ASP A 11 -12.53 -7.47 0.22
C ASP A 11 -11.59 -6.52 0.99
N VAL A 12 -10.29 -6.64 0.82
CA VAL A 12 -9.28 -5.70 1.35
C VAL A 12 -9.60 -4.25 0.98
N SER A 13 -10.14 -4.00 -0.22
CA SER A 13 -10.51 -2.64 -0.64
C SER A 13 -11.56 -1.99 0.27
N VAL A 14 -12.40 -2.78 0.95
CA VAL A 14 -13.46 -2.29 1.84
C VAL A 14 -12.86 -1.46 2.97
N TRP A 15 -11.85 -1.98 3.66
CA TRP A 15 -11.24 -1.20 4.74
C TRP A 15 -10.38 -0.06 4.20
N GLU A 16 -9.77 -0.19 3.01
CA GLU A 16 -9.07 0.93 2.37
C GLU A 16 -10.03 2.10 2.12
N PHE A 17 -11.26 1.84 1.67
CA PHE A 17 -12.28 2.88 1.46
C PHE A 17 -12.82 3.46 2.77
N PHE A 18 -13.28 2.61 3.70
CA PHE A 18 -14.11 3.09 4.80
C PHE A 18 -13.32 3.48 6.05
N TRP A 19 -12.28 2.74 6.42
CA TRP A 19 -11.55 2.98 7.67
C TRP A 19 -10.95 4.40 7.76
N PRO A 20 -10.25 4.95 6.74
CA PRO A 20 -9.74 6.32 6.82
C PRO A 20 -10.85 7.36 6.97
N LEU A 21 -11.98 7.18 6.26
CA LEU A 21 -13.11 8.11 6.31
C LEU A 21 -13.79 8.12 7.68
N LEU A 22 -13.90 6.95 8.32
CA LEU A 22 -14.44 6.81 9.66
C LEU A 22 -13.51 7.38 10.74
N ALA A 23 -12.19 7.37 10.51
CA ALA A 23 -11.18 7.84 11.44
C ALA A 23 -10.77 9.32 11.25
N GLY A 24 -11.40 10.05 10.31
CA GLY A 24 -11.02 11.43 9.97
C GLY A 24 -9.67 11.55 9.26
N ALA A 25 -9.18 10.47 8.66
CA ALA A 25 -7.92 10.43 7.91
C ALA A 25 -8.14 10.71 6.41
N ARG A 26 -7.08 11.15 5.73
CA ARG A 26 -7.07 11.31 4.27
C ARG A 26 -7.00 9.95 3.56
N LEU A 27 -7.88 9.74 2.59
CA LEU A 27 -7.82 8.66 1.60
C LEU A 27 -7.17 9.18 0.31
N ALA A 28 -6.06 8.56 -0.11
CA ALA A 28 -5.45 8.78 -1.42
C ALA A 28 -5.82 7.61 -2.34
N VAL A 29 -6.21 7.88 -3.60
CA VAL A 29 -6.63 6.85 -4.56
C VAL A 29 -5.56 6.72 -5.63
N ALA A 30 -5.00 5.52 -5.79
CA ALA A 30 -4.03 5.23 -6.83
C ALA A 30 -4.71 5.21 -8.21
N GLN A 31 -4.00 5.64 -9.25
CA GLN A 31 -4.46 5.51 -10.62
C GLN A 31 -4.49 4.04 -11.04
N PRO A 32 -5.34 3.68 -12.03
CA PRO A 32 -5.38 2.33 -12.57
C PRO A 32 -4.00 1.84 -12.99
N GLY A 33 -3.61 0.66 -12.49
CA GLY A 33 -2.32 0.02 -12.82
C GLY A 33 -1.12 0.42 -11.96
N GLU A 34 -1.17 1.54 -11.23
CA GLU A 34 -0.03 2.00 -10.39
C GLU A 34 0.33 1.00 -9.28
N HIS A 35 -0.64 0.21 -8.82
CA HIS A 35 -0.42 -0.83 -7.81
C HIS A 35 0.53 -1.94 -8.26
N ARG A 36 0.80 -2.09 -9.56
CA ARG A 36 1.65 -3.16 -10.12
C ARG A 36 3.10 -2.74 -10.35
N ASP A 37 3.38 -1.44 -10.29
CA ASP A 37 4.69 -0.86 -10.57
C ASP A 37 5.29 -0.32 -9.25
N PRO A 38 6.34 -0.96 -8.72
CA PRO A 38 6.98 -0.53 -7.47
C PRO A 38 7.49 0.90 -7.51
N GLU A 39 8.04 1.37 -8.62
CA GLU A 39 8.60 2.74 -8.73
C GLU A 39 7.48 3.78 -8.70
N ARG A 40 6.38 3.51 -9.42
CA ARG A 40 5.18 4.36 -9.37
C ARG A 40 4.56 4.38 -7.98
N LEU A 41 4.54 3.24 -7.31
CA LEU A 41 4.02 3.15 -5.96
C LEU A 41 4.86 3.97 -4.97
N VAL A 42 6.20 3.95 -5.09
CA VAL A 42 7.09 4.82 -4.30
C VAL A 42 6.76 6.30 -4.54
N GLU A 43 6.58 6.70 -5.80
CA GLU A 43 6.25 8.10 -6.12
C GLU A 43 4.90 8.52 -5.53
N VAL A 44 3.86 7.70 -5.65
CA VAL A 44 2.55 7.96 -5.04
C VAL A 44 2.66 8.04 -3.51
N ILE A 45 3.43 7.14 -2.88
CA ILE A 45 3.66 7.16 -1.43
C ILE A 45 4.29 8.49 -1.01
N ARG A 46 5.28 8.98 -1.76
CA ARG A 46 5.95 10.26 -1.49
C ARG A 46 5.03 11.45 -1.70
N GLN A 47 4.41 11.56 -2.87
CA GLN A 47 3.55 12.68 -3.25
C GLN A 47 2.36 12.82 -2.29
N CYS A 48 1.76 11.69 -1.91
CA CYS A 48 0.60 11.64 -1.04
C CYS A 48 0.94 11.45 0.45
N ALA A 49 2.24 11.46 0.83
CA ALA A 49 2.69 11.18 2.20
C ALA A 49 1.90 10.02 2.84
N VAL A 50 1.87 8.88 2.15
CA VAL A 50 1.11 7.71 2.55
C VAL A 50 1.68 7.19 3.87
N THR A 51 0.82 6.94 4.85
CA THR A 51 1.21 6.44 6.17
C THR A 51 0.79 4.99 6.36
N THR A 52 -0.17 4.51 5.56
CA THR A 52 -0.76 3.18 5.69
C THR A 52 -1.15 2.63 4.32
N LEU A 53 -0.73 1.41 4.01
CA LEU A 53 -1.10 0.68 2.80
C LEU A 53 -1.10 -0.84 3.04
N HIS A 54 -1.70 -1.56 2.11
CA HIS A 54 -1.78 -3.02 2.08
C HIS A 54 -0.83 -3.64 1.06
N PHE A 55 -0.34 -4.85 1.30
CA PHE A 55 0.23 -5.72 0.28
C PHE A 55 -0.22 -7.17 0.45
N VAL A 56 -0.32 -7.90 -0.66
CA VAL A 56 -0.16 -9.37 -0.64
C VAL A 56 1.34 -9.70 -0.54
N PRO A 57 1.77 -10.76 0.17
CA PRO A 57 3.19 -11.08 0.38
C PRO A 57 4.06 -11.05 -0.88
N SER A 58 3.61 -11.63 -2.00
CA SER A 58 4.32 -11.59 -3.28
C SER A 58 4.57 -10.16 -3.79
N MET A 59 3.59 -9.26 -3.64
CA MET A 59 3.74 -7.85 -4.00
C MET A 59 4.63 -7.09 -3.02
N LEU A 60 4.57 -7.43 -1.72
CA LEU A 60 5.46 -6.85 -0.71
C LEU A 60 6.92 -7.17 -1.04
N GLN A 61 7.20 -8.42 -1.39
CA GLN A 61 8.54 -8.86 -1.79
C GLN A 61 9.06 -8.08 -3.00
N ALA A 62 8.23 -7.93 -4.05
CA ALA A 62 8.58 -7.14 -5.23
C ALA A 62 8.82 -5.66 -4.88
N PHE A 63 7.99 -5.09 -4.00
CA PHE A 63 8.13 -3.70 -3.55
C PHE A 63 9.40 -3.47 -2.75
N MET A 64 9.77 -4.38 -1.84
CA MET A 64 11.02 -4.29 -1.07
C MET A 64 12.27 -4.45 -1.94
N GLY A 65 12.15 -5.12 -3.09
CA GLY A 65 13.23 -5.20 -4.09
C GLY A 65 13.45 -3.92 -4.88
N SER A 66 12.57 -2.90 -4.76
CA SER A 66 12.76 -1.61 -5.43
C SER A 66 13.94 -0.84 -4.83
N ALA A 67 14.80 -0.30 -5.69
CA ALA A 67 15.94 0.53 -5.29
C ALA A 67 15.54 1.80 -4.52
N GLU A 68 14.27 2.21 -4.61
CA GLU A 68 13.78 3.47 -4.05
C GLU A 68 12.89 3.29 -2.81
N VAL A 69 12.75 2.06 -2.30
CA VAL A 69 11.86 1.76 -1.17
C VAL A 69 12.18 2.58 0.07
N GLU A 70 13.46 2.87 0.32
CA GLU A 70 13.94 3.68 1.44
C GLU A 70 13.39 5.12 1.43
N ARG A 71 12.95 5.60 0.25
CA ARG A 71 12.35 6.93 0.10
C ARG A 71 10.92 7.00 0.65
N CYS A 72 10.31 5.87 1.01
CA CYS A 72 8.97 5.78 1.59
C CYS A 72 8.95 6.12 3.10
N SER A 73 9.61 7.20 3.50
CA SER A 73 9.83 7.56 4.91
C SER A 73 8.58 7.97 5.70
N SER A 74 7.45 8.20 5.02
CA SER A 74 6.17 8.53 5.66
C SER A 74 5.37 7.31 6.12
N LEU A 75 5.76 6.10 5.67
CA LEU A 75 5.08 4.85 6.02
C LEU A 75 5.21 4.58 7.53
N LYS A 76 4.07 4.33 8.17
CA LYS A 76 3.98 3.98 9.60
C LYS A 76 3.37 2.60 9.83
N ARG A 77 2.61 2.10 8.84
CA ARG A 77 1.90 0.82 8.92
C ARG A 77 1.82 0.19 7.55
N VAL A 78 2.26 -1.07 7.47
CA VAL A 78 2.04 -1.93 6.32
C VAL A 78 1.19 -3.11 6.78
N VAL A 79 0.09 -3.36 6.10
CA VAL A 79 -0.76 -4.53 6.36
C VAL A 79 -0.46 -5.57 5.29
N CYS A 80 -0.18 -6.81 5.70
CA CYS A 80 0.08 -7.89 4.76
C CYS A 80 -0.92 -9.04 4.93
N SER A 81 -1.59 -9.46 3.86
CA SER A 81 -2.56 -10.58 3.89
C SER A 81 -2.82 -11.14 2.50
N GLY A 82 -3.47 -12.31 2.41
CA GLY A 82 -3.91 -12.93 1.16
C GLY A 82 -3.06 -14.10 0.68
N GLU A 83 -1.82 -14.22 1.18
CA GLU A 83 -0.95 -15.38 0.97
C GLU A 83 -0.23 -15.70 2.30
N ALA A 84 0.48 -16.82 2.35
CA ALA A 84 1.37 -17.11 3.46
C ALA A 84 2.52 -16.08 3.49
N LEU A 85 2.75 -15.45 4.64
CA LEU A 85 3.83 -14.49 4.83
C LEU A 85 5.13 -15.24 5.21
N PRO A 86 6.18 -15.22 4.37
CA PRO A 86 7.50 -15.76 4.73
C PRO A 86 8.10 -15.00 5.90
N ALA A 87 8.82 -15.71 6.78
CA ALA A 87 9.43 -15.11 7.96
C ALA A 87 10.50 -14.07 7.61
N GLU A 88 11.12 -14.20 6.44
CA GLU A 88 12.13 -13.26 5.94
C GLU A 88 11.54 -11.90 5.52
N LEU A 89 10.22 -11.83 5.32
CA LEU A 89 9.49 -10.59 5.02
C LEU A 89 8.81 -9.97 6.25
N ALA A 90 8.85 -10.65 7.41
CA ALA A 90 8.10 -10.28 8.61
C ALA A 90 8.90 -9.38 9.57
#